data_AF-A0A359HIJ8-F1
#
_entry.id   AF-A0A359HIJ8-F1
#
_cell.length_a   1.000
_cell.length_b   1.000
_cell.length_c   1.000
_cell.angle_alpha   90.00
_cell.angle_beta   90.00
_cell.angle_gamma   90.00
#
_symmetry.space_group_name_H-M   'P 1'
#
loop_
_entity.id
_entity.type
_entity.pdbx_description
1 polymer ?
#
loop_
_entity_poly.entity_id
_entity_poly.type
_entity_poly.pdbx_seq_one_letter_code
_entity_poly.pdbx_strand_id
1 'polypeptide(L)' 'YPAPDYPLLNVDFKAQARAYDAVLAAINNQDWISGAISSGYYPPTVLHDKSTSIHGKPAEGVLSSWFKLFLRE' A
#
# COMPACT_ATOMS: atom_id res chain seq x y z
N TYR A 1 3.09 -5.09 -12.52
CA TYR A 1 3.69 -6.25 -13.23
C TYR A 1 4.05 -7.27 -12.16
N PRO A 2 4.00 -8.59 -12.45
CA PRO A 2 4.42 -9.60 -11.49
C PRO A 2 5.82 -9.32 -10.93
N ALA A 3 6.02 -9.54 -9.64
CA ALA A 3 7.36 -9.42 -9.08
C ALA A 3 8.27 -10.53 -9.65
N PRO A 4 9.54 -10.22 -9.97
CA PRO A 4 10.51 -11.27 -10.25
C PRO A 4 10.71 -12.12 -8.98
N ASP A 5 11.18 -13.35 -9.16
CA ASP A 5 11.38 -14.22 -8.01
C ASP A 5 12.60 -13.78 -7.18
N TYR A 6 12.37 -13.66 -5.88
CA TYR A 6 13.36 -13.31 -4.87
C TYR A 6 13.38 -14.42 -3.83
N PRO A 7 14.29 -15.42 -3.93
CA PRO A 7 14.22 -16.63 -3.12
C PRO A 7 14.43 -16.39 -1.62
N LEU A 8 15.08 -15.28 -1.24
CA LEU A 8 15.30 -14.89 0.15
C LEU A 8 14.16 -14.06 0.77
N LEU A 9 13.18 -13.64 -0.04
CA LEU A 9 12.08 -12.81 0.40
C LEU A 9 10.79 -13.66 0.44
N ASN A 10 10.20 -13.78 1.61
CA ASN A 10 8.89 -14.42 1.76
C ASN A 10 7.78 -13.42 1.40
N VAL A 11 6.68 -13.94 0.86
CA VAL A 11 5.47 -13.14 0.66
C VAL A 11 4.88 -12.81 2.04
N ASP A 12 4.80 -11.51 2.37
CA ASP A 12 4.18 -11.03 3.60
C ASP A 12 3.26 -9.84 3.31
N PHE A 13 1.98 -10.16 3.09
CA PHE A 13 0.94 -9.16 2.86
C PHE A 13 0.63 -8.33 4.10
N LYS A 14 0.89 -8.86 5.30
CA LYS A 14 0.67 -8.15 6.56
C LYS A 14 1.75 -7.10 6.78
N ALA A 15 3.00 -7.42 6.42
CA ALA A 15 4.09 -6.45 6.40
C ALA A 15 3.81 -5.30 5.42
N GLN A 16 3.34 -5.61 4.20
CA GLN A 16 2.94 -4.57 3.24
C GLN A 16 1.85 -3.67 3.83
N ALA A 17 0.78 -4.24 4.41
CA ALA A 17 -0.30 -3.45 5.02
C ALA A 17 0.18 -2.57 6.18
N ARG A 18 1.05 -3.10 7.05
CA ARG A 18 1.66 -2.34 8.17
C ARG A 18 2.55 -1.21 7.67
N ALA A 19 3.29 -1.41 6.59
CA ALA A 19 4.11 -0.37 6.00
C ALA A 19 3.25 0.80 5.46
N TYR A 20 2.14 0.49 4.78
CA TYR A 20 1.18 1.50 4.35
C TYR A 20 0.60 2.28 5.54
N ASP A 21 0.17 1.57 6.58
CA ASP A 21 -0.42 2.19 7.77
C ASP A 21 0.58 3.12 8.48
N ALA A 22 1.81 2.64 8.71
CA ALA A 22 2.86 3.41 9.37
C ALA A 22 3.23 4.70 8.61
N VAL A 23 3.37 4.62 7.28
CA VAL A 23 3.73 5.78 6.45
C VAL A 23 2.60 6.79 6.42
N LEU A 24 1.35 6.35 6.23
CA LEU A 24 0.20 7.25 6.16
C LEU A 24 -0.07 7.93 7.52
N ALA A 25 0.11 7.19 8.63
CA ALA A 25 0.06 7.77 9.97
C ALA A 25 1.14 8.82 10.22
N ALA A 26 2.37 8.59 9.75
CA ALA A 26 3.45 9.57 9.87
C ALA A 26 3.16 10.84 9.05
N ILE A 27 2.66 10.67 7.83
CA ILE A 27 2.29 11.77 6.93
C ILE A 27 1.14 12.62 7.49
N ASN A 28 0.13 11.99 8.10
CA ASN A 28 -1.02 12.69 8.68
C ASN A 28 -0.64 13.71 9.77
N ASN A 29 0.55 13.58 10.38
CA ASN A 29 1.04 14.49 11.39
C ASN A 29 1.92 15.63 10.83
N GLN A 30 1.97 15.79 9.50
CA GLN A 30 2.81 16.78 8.81
C GLN A 30 1.95 17.72 7.98
N ASP A 31 1.82 18.96 8.42
CA ASP A 31 1.01 20.02 7.80
C ASP A 31 1.48 20.43 6.39
N TRP A 32 2.77 20.28 6.10
CA TRP A 32 3.36 20.58 4.80
C TRP A 32 3.20 19.47 3.75
N ILE A 33 2.69 18.28 4.14
CA ILE A 33 2.46 17.18 3.19
C ILE A 33 1.00 17.21 2.74
N SER A 34 0.77 17.50 1.46
CA SER A 34 -0.59 17.63 0.91
C SER A 34 -1.26 16.30 0.50
N GLY A 35 -0.58 15.16 0.63
CA GLY A 35 -1.14 13.84 0.33
C GLY A 35 -0.09 12.79 -0.04
N ALA A 36 -0.57 11.60 -0.43
CA ALA A 36 0.26 10.47 -0.83
C ALA A 36 -0.34 9.69 -2.01
N ILE A 37 0.53 9.12 -2.86
CA ILE A 37 0.12 8.28 -4.00
C ILE A 37 0.77 6.89 -3.85
N SER A 38 -0.04 5.85 -4.00
CA SER A 38 0.44 4.47 -4.06
C SER A 38 0.94 4.15 -5.47
N SER A 39 2.20 3.72 -5.60
CA SER A 39 2.83 3.41 -6.89
C SER A 39 2.84 1.91 -7.21
N GLY A 40 2.79 1.57 -8.50
CA GLY A 40 2.94 0.19 -8.98
C GLY A 40 1.66 -0.66 -8.98
N TYR A 41 0.49 -0.01 -8.94
CA TYR A 41 -0.80 -0.70 -9.08
C TYR A 41 -0.85 -1.50 -10.39
N TYR A 42 -1.29 -2.77 -10.32
CA TYR A 42 -1.41 -3.64 -11.49
C TYR A 42 -2.89 -3.98 -11.76
N PRO A 43 -3.55 -3.21 -12.66
CA PRO A 43 -4.96 -3.41 -12.98
C PRO A 43 -5.34 -4.78 -13.58
N PRO A 44 -4.54 -5.40 -14.47
CA PRO A 44 -5.01 -6.56 -15.24
C PRO A 44 -5.45 -7.76 -14.39
N THR A 45 -4.84 -7.98 -13.23
CA THR A 45 -5.21 -9.09 -12.35
C THR A 45 -4.73 -8.86 -10.91
N VAL A 46 -5.38 -9.52 -9.97
CA VAL A 46 -4.94 -9.62 -8.57
C VAL A 46 -3.70 -10.52 -8.53
N LEU A 47 -2.62 -10.01 -7.96
CA LEU A 47 -1.37 -10.74 -7.81
C LEU A 47 -1.17 -11.10 -6.35
N HIS A 48 -1.00 -12.39 -6.04
CA HIS A 48 -0.60 -12.84 -4.70
C HIS A 48 0.92 -13.02 -4.64
N ASP A 49 1.65 -11.94 -4.88
CA ASP A 49 3.11 -11.95 -5.02
C ASP A 49 3.80 -10.82 -4.23
N LYS A 50 5.12 -10.72 -4.43
CA LYS A 50 6.01 -9.75 -3.77
C LYS A 50 5.98 -8.37 -4.45
N SER A 51 5.08 -8.12 -5.41
CA SER A 51 5.02 -6.85 -6.13
C SER A 51 4.47 -5.73 -5.25
N THR A 52 4.79 -4.49 -5.61
CA THR A 52 4.29 -3.30 -4.92
C THR A 52 2.80 -3.07 -5.14
N SER A 53 2.17 -3.73 -6.13
CA SER A 53 0.73 -3.65 -6.33
C SER A 53 -0.01 -4.08 -5.06
N ILE A 54 -0.99 -3.27 -4.68
CA ILE A 54 -1.89 -3.52 -3.54
C ILE A 54 -3.22 -4.15 -3.98
N HIS A 55 -3.48 -4.22 -5.28
CA HIS A 55 -4.73 -4.71 -5.86
C HIS A 55 -5.10 -6.09 -5.30
N GLY A 56 -6.22 -6.19 -4.58
CA GLY A 56 -6.69 -7.42 -3.95
C GLY A 56 -5.87 -7.88 -2.73
N LYS A 57 -4.92 -7.07 -2.25
CA LYS A 57 -4.10 -7.33 -1.05
C LYS A 57 -4.61 -6.49 0.14
N PRO A 58 -4.34 -6.89 1.40
CA PRO A 58 -4.76 -6.15 2.59
C PRO A 58 -4.36 -4.66 2.61
N ALA A 59 -3.24 -4.29 1.99
CA ALA A 59 -2.79 -2.90 1.88
C ALA A 59 -3.77 -1.99 1.10
N GLU A 60 -4.59 -2.54 0.19
CA GLU A 60 -5.64 -1.77 -0.50
C GLU A 60 -6.74 -1.33 0.45
N GLY A 61 -7.15 -2.19 1.39
CA GLY A 61 -8.09 -1.84 2.44
C GLY A 61 -7.56 -0.75 3.37
N VAL A 62 -6.28 -0.83 3.73
CA VAL A 62 -5.58 0.20 4.53
C VAL A 62 -5.61 1.53 3.79
N LEU A 63 -5.13 1.57 2.54
CA LEU A 63 -5.10 2.79 1.74
C LEU A 63 -6.50 3.39 1.56
N SER A 64 -7.52 2.57 1.25
CA SER A 64 -8.91 3.03 1.11
C SER A 64 -9.45 3.66 2.40
N SER A 65 -9.10 3.10 3.57
CA SER A 65 -9.52 3.63 4.87
C SER A 65 -8.88 4.98 5.16
N TRP A 66 -7.58 5.13 4.88
CA TRP A 66 -6.86 6.40 5.02
C TRP A 66 -7.36 7.47 4.07
N PHE A 67 -7.64 7.15 2.81
CA PHE A 67 -8.23 8.11 1.87
C PHE A 67 -9.57 8.65 2.37
N LYS A 68 -10.42 7.80 2.98
CA LYS A 68 -11.68 8.26 3.58
C LYS A 68 -11.47 9.15 4.81
N LEU A 69 -10.36 9.01 5.52
CA LEU A 69 -10.01 9.88 6.64
C LEU A 69 -9.54 11.25 6.13
N PHE A 70 -8.60 11.27 5.18
CA PHE A 70 -8.08 12.52 4.60
C PHE A 70 -9.15 13.37 3.92
N LEU A 71 -10.20 12.76 3.35
CA LEU A 71 -11.30 13.49 2.71
C LEU A 71 -12.32 14.10 3.70
N ARG A 72 -12.19 13.84 5.01
CA ARG A 72 -13.08 14.40 6.04
C ARG A 72 -12.54 15.68 6.68
N GLU A 73 -11.29 16.01 6.42
CA GLU A 73 -10.63 17.26 6.84
C GLU A 73 -10.63 18.28 5.70
#